data_AF-X6FH03-F1
#
_entry.id   AF-X6FH03-F1
#
_cell.length_a   1.000
_cell.length_b   1.000
_cell.length_c   1.000
_cell.angle_alpha   90.00
_cell.angle_beta   90.00
_cell.angle_gamma   90.00
#
_symmetry.space_group_name_H-M   'P 1'
#
loop_
_entity.id
_entity.type
_entity.pdbx_description
1 polymer ?
#
loop_
_entity_poly.entity_id
_entity_poly.type
_entity_poly.pdbx_seq_one_letter_code
_entity_poly.pdbx_strand_id
1 'polypeptide(L)'
;MRQRCDEAGLPGCSAHGVRKAGATVAAENGATHEQLKAIYGWTTYQQPDHYIRKARRRIVAQSARTLLVFDRNENEMSHFWRVEESGTKKYKKPN
;
A
#
# COMPACT_ATOMS: atom_id res chain seq x y z
N MET A 1 -8.87 -19.99 -29.06
CA MET A 1 -8.20 -19.50 -27.83
C MET A 1 -6.90 -20.27 -27.53
N ARG A 2 -6.91 -21.61 -27.46
CA ARG A 2 -5.70 -22.42 -27.21
C ARG A 2 -4.57 -22.17 -28.20
N GLN A 3 -4.89 -22.07 -29.48
CA GLN A 3 -3.91 -21.78 -30.55
C GLN A 3 -3.00 -20.59 -30.25
N ARG A 4 -3.50 -19.51 -29.63
CA ARG A 4 -2.67 -18.34 -29.25
C ARG A 4 -1.75 -18.61 -28.06
N CYS A 5 -2.17 -19.46 -27.12
CA CYS A 5 -1.29 -19.94 -26.05
C CYS A 5 -0.23 -20.90 -26.59
N ASP A 6 -0.61 -21.77 -27.54
CA ASP A 6 0.31 -22.71 -28.18
C ASP A 6 1.36 -21.97 -29.02
N GLU A 7 0.95 -20.99 -29.84
CA GLU A 7 1.83 -20.08 -30.60
C GLU A 7 2.79 -19.30 -29.68
N ALA A 8 2.34 -18.92 -28.48
CA ALA A 8 3.16 -18.22 -27.49
C ALA A 8 4.07 -19.15 -26.68
N GLY A 9 4.10 -20.46 -26.97
CA GLY A 9 4.92 -21.42 -26.24
C GLY A 9 4.44 -21.69 -24.81
N LEU A 10 3.15 -21.55 -24.55
CA LEU A 10 2.52 -21.80 -23.24
C LEU A 10 1.61 -23.05 -23.26
N PRO A 11 2.15 -24.25 -23.55
CA PRO A 11 1.37 -25.48 -23.57
C PRO A 11 0.81 -25.77 -22.17
N GLY A 12 -0.48 -26.12 -22.08
CA GLY A 12 -1.17 -26.37 -20.82
C GLY A 12 -1.72 -25.11 -20.12
N CYS A 13 -1.40 -23.92 -20.62
CA CYS A 13 -2.05 -22.69 -20.16
C CYS A 13 -3.28 -22.37 -21.01
N SER A 14 -4.27 -21.72 -20.39
CA SER A 14 -5.40 -21.13 -21.11
C SER A 14 -5.25 -19.62 -21.12
N ALA A 15 -5.75 -18.95 -22.17
CA ALA A 15 -5.70 -17.50 -22.23
C ALA A 15 -6.44 -16.82 -21.06
N HIS A 16 -7.50 -17.46 -20.55
CA HIS A 16 -8.16 -17.01 -19.33
C HIS A 16 -7.23 -17.11 -18.11
N GLY A 17 -6.48 -18.20 -17.98
CA GLY A 17 -5.46 -18.37 -16.95
C GLY A 17 -4.36 -17.32 -17.04
N VAL A 18 -3.83 -17.06 -18.24
CA VAL A 18 -2.83 -16.01 -18.49
C VAL A 18 -3.36 -14.64 -18.06
N ARG A 19 -4.62 -14.33 -18.36
CA ARG A 19 -5.26 -13.08 -17.92
C ARG A 19 -5.33 -12.97 -16.39
N LYS A 20 -5.70 -14.04 -15.68
CA LYS A 20 -5.72 -14.05 -14.20
C LYS A 20 -4.32 -13.88 -13.62
N ALA A 21 -3.32 -14.54 -14.22
CA ALA A 21 -1.93 -14.43 -13.80
C ALA A 21 -1.44 -12.99 -13.94
N GLY A 22 -1.68 -12.35 -15.09
CA GLY A 22 -1.33 -10.94 -15.30
C GLY A 22 -2.00 -10.02 -14.27
N ALA A 23 -3.30 -10.21 -14.01
CA ALA A 23 -4.01 -9.38 -13.03
C ALA A 23 -3.46 -9.56 -11.60
N THR A 24 -3.03 -10.78 -11.26
CA THR A 24 -2.40 -11.09 -9.97
C THR A 24 -1.07 -10.37 -9.85
N VAL A 25 -0.20 -10.48 -10.87
CA VAL A 25 1.12 -9.81 -10.88
C VAL A 25 0.95 -8.29 -10.83
N ALA A 26 0.02 -7.72 -11.60
CA ALA A 26 -0.25 -6.29 -11.57
C ALA A 26 -0.71 -5.83 -10.17
N ALA A 27 -1.62 -6.57 -9.53
CA ALA A 27 -2.06 -6.27 -8.17
C ALA A 27 -0.92 -6.38 -7.14
N GLU A 28 -0.06 -7.41 -7.25
CA GLU A 28 1.12 -7.58 -6.39
C GLU A 28 2.14 -6.45 -6.56
N ASN A 29 2.25 -5.89 -7.76
CA ASN A 29 3.06 -4.70 -8.05
C ASN A 29 2.39 -3.38 -7.60
N GLY A 30 1.23 -3.43 -6.95
CA GLY A 30 0.55 -2.27 -6.40
C GLY A 30 -0.45 -1.58 -7.33
N ALA A 31 -0.91 -2.25 -8.39
CA ALA A 31 -1.94 -1.68 -9.25
C ALA A 31 -3.24 -1.36 -8.48
N THR A 32 -3.78 -0.16 -8.71
CA THR A 32 -5.06 0.26 -8.11
C THR A 32 -6.25 -0.39 -8.79
N HIS A 33 -7.43 -0.29 -8.19
CA HIS A 33 -8.67 -0.79 -8.77
C HIS A 33 -8.92 -0.18 -10.15
N GLU A 34 -8.70 1.12 -10.32
CA GLU A 34 -8.90 1.87 -11.57
C GLU A 34 -7.92 1.43 -12.65
N GLN A 35 -6.65 1.22 -12.28
CA GLN A 35 -5.61 0.74 -13.20
C GLN A 35 -5.93 -0.67 -13.70
N LEU A 36 -6.32 -1.57 -12.79
CA LEU A 36 -6.75 -2.91 -13.18
C LEU A 36 -8.00 -2.89 -14.05
N LYS A 37 -8.96 -2.01 -13.75
CA LYS A 37 -10.15 -1.82 -14.58
C LYS A 37 -9.79 -1.36 -15.99
N ALA A 38 -8.87 -0.40 -16.12
CA ALA A 38 -8.41 0.10 -17.41
C ALA A 38 -7.67 -0.97 -18.22
N ILE A 39 -6.75 -1.72 -17.60
CA ILE A 39 -5.95 -2.75 -18.27
C ILE A 39 -6.83 -3.93 -18.73
N TYR A 40 -7.75 -4.37 -17.87
CA TYR A 40 -8.51 -5.61 -18.09
C TYR A 40 -9.93 -5.38 -18.60
N GLY A 41 -10.35 -4.13 -18.79
CA GLY A 41 -11.69 -3.77 -19.27
C GLY A 41 -12.80 -4.10 -18.27
N TRP A 42 -12.52 -4.03 -16.97
CA TRP A 42 -13.53 -4.30 -15.95
C TRP A 42 -14.38 -3.08 -15.63
N THR A 43 -15.69 -3.26 -15.60
CA THR A 43 -16.63 -2.18 -15.26
C THR A 43 -16.91 -2.11 -13.77
N THR A 44 -17.00 -3.27 -13.10
CA THR A 44 -17.30 -3.36 -11.67
C THR A 44 -16.03 -3.49 -10.82
N TYR A 45 -16.12 -3.05 -9.57
CA TYR A 45 -15.02 -3.14 -8.59
C TYR A 45 -14.83 -4.54 -8.01
N GLN A 46 -15.81 -5.45 -8.14
CA GLN A 46 -15.70 -6.81 -7.58
C GLN A 46 -14.59 -7.63 -8.25
N GLN A 47 -14.40 -7.45 -9.57
CA GLN A 47 -13.38 -8.15 -10.34
C GLN A 47 -11.95 -7.79 -9.89
N PRO A 48 -11.52 -6.50 -9.87
CA PRO A 48 -10.18 -6.12 -9.39
C PRO A 48 -10.00 -6.39 -7.89
N ASP A 49 -11.06 -6.28 -7.07
CA ASP A 49 -10.97 -6.52 -5.63
C ASP A 49 -10.47 -7.93 -5.29
N HIS A 50 -10.89 -8.93 -6.09
CA HIS A 50 -10.44 -10.31 -5.94
C HIS A 50 -8.90 -10.44 -5.96
N TYR A 51 -8.23 -9.67 -6.80
CA TYR A 51 -6.77 -9.69 -6.93
C TYR A 51 -6.10 -8.77 -5.91
N ILE A 52 -6.62 -7.55 -5.72
CA ILE A 52 -6.01 -6.54 -4.85
C ILE A 52 -6.05 -6.95 -3.38
N ARG A 53 -7.13 -7.58 -2.90
CA ARG A 53 -7.30 -7.87 -1.48
C ARG A 53 -6.16 -8.72 -0.91
N LYS A 54 -5.72 -9.74 -1.67
CA LYS A 54 -4.61 -10.62 -1.28
C LYS A 54 -3.26 -9.92 -1.39
N ALA A 55 -3.02 -9.22 -2.50
CA ALA A 55 -1.80 -8.48 -2.73
C ALA A 55 -1.57 -7.39 -1.67
N ARG A 56 -2.57 -6.53 -1.46
CA ARG A 56 -2.52 -5.41 -0.50
C ARG A 56 -2.33 -5.88 0.93
N ARG A 57 -2.93 -7.01 1.32
CA ARG A 57 -2.71 -7.59 2.66
C ARG A 57 -1.23 -7.89 2.91
N ARG A 58 -0.51 -8.45 1.92
CA ARG A 58 0.92 -8.76 2.04
C ARG A 58 1.75 -7.48 2.15
N ILE A 59 1.49 -6.51 1.28
CA ILE A 59 2.20 -5.21 1.25
C ILE A 59 2.00 -4.48 2.59
N VAL A 60 0.75 -4.34 3.04
CA VAL A 60 0.42 -3.65 4.28
C VAL A 60 0.99 -4.37 5.49
N ALA A 61 0.96 -5.70 5.53
CA ALA A 61 1.56 -6.46 6.63
C ALA A 61 3.08 -6.22 6.72
N GLN A 62 3.78 -6.16 5.58
CA GLN A 62 5.21 -5.86 5.54
C GLN A 62 5.53 -4.45 6.04
N SER A 63 4.73 -3.45 5.68
CA SER A 63 4.93 -2.07 6.17
C SER A 63 4.51 -1.90 7.63
N ALA A 64 3.42 -2.54 8.05
CA ALA A 64 2.87 -2.41 9.41
C ALA A 64 3.72 -3.09 10.49
N ARG A 65 4.69 -3.93 10.12
CA ARG A 65 5.57 -4.63 11.08
C ARG A 65 6.29 -3.67 12.04
N THR A 66 6.60 -2.45 11.61
CA THR A 66 7.26 -1.44 12.44
C THR A 66 6.34 -0.80 13.47
N LEU A 67 5.02 -0.93 13.28
CA LEU A 67 4.01 -0.44 14.22
C LEU A 67 3.79 -1.40 15.40
N LEU A 68 4.35 -2.62 15.32
CA LEU A 68 4.29 -3.63 16.39
C LEU A 68 5.44 -3.50 17.41
N VAL A 69 6.24 -2.42 17.33
CA VAL A 69 7.28 -2.16 18.33
C VAL A 69 6.59 -1.76 19.64
N PHE A 70 6.69 -2.63 20.64
CA PHE A 70 6.34 -2.28 22.01
C PHE A 70 7.44 -1.37 22.55
N ASP A 71 7.05 -0.19 23.04
CA ASP A 71 7.97 0.71 23.73
C ASP A 71 8.56 -0.03 24.94
N ARG A 72 9.85 -0.37 24.88
CA ARG A 72 10.57 -0.98 26.00
C ARG A 72 11.55 0.05 26.53
N ASN A 73 11.03 1.14 27.10
CA ASN A 73 11.86 1.99 27.94
C ASN A 73 11.06 2.68 29.06
N GLU A 74 10.85 1.96 30.17
CA GLU A 74 10.45 2.54 31.46
C GLU A 74 11.61 3.26 32.18
N ASN A 75 12.66 3.74 31.48
CA ASN A 75 13.75 4.43 32.16
C ASN A 75 14.45 5.49 31.32
N GLU A 76 13.74 6.52 30.84
CA GLU A 76 14.33 7.82 30.46
C GLU A 76 13.32 8.94 30.77
N MET A 77 12.82 8.97 32.00
CA MET A 77 11.99 10.07 32.52
C MET A 77 12.88 11.03 33.34
N SER A 78 13.88 11.68 32.72
CA SER A 78 14.79 12.56 33.47
C SER A 78 15.30 13.82 32.77
N HIS A 79 14.96 14.10 31.50
CA HIS A 79 15.58 15.24 30.80
C HIS A 79 14.66 16.28 30.14
N PHE A 80 13.33 16.18 30.30
CA PHE A 80 12.40 17.07 29.59
C PHE A 80 11.92 18.33 30.35
N TRP A 81 12.28 18.51 31.64
CA TRP A 81 11.88 19.70 32.41
C TRP A 81 13.02 20.68 32.70
N ARG A 82 13.61 21.30 31.66
CA ARG A 82 14.30 22.59 31.82
C ARG A 82 13.51 23.67 31.09
N VAL A 83 12.51 24.20 31.78
CA VAL A 83 11.80 25.42 31.39
C VAL A 83 12.71 26.60 31.78
N GLU A 84 13.31 27.27 30.81
CA GLU A 84 13.91 28.59 31.01
C GLU A 84 12.77 29.63 30.98
N GLU A 85 12.44 30.21 32.13
CA GLU A 85 11.54 31.37 32.21
C GLU A 85 12.24 32.60 31.61
N SER A 86 11.86 33.01 30.40
CA SER A 86 12.31 34.29 29.83
C SER A 86 11.16 35.24 29.50
N GLY A 87 10.89 36.15 30.45
CA GLY A 87 10.57 37.57 30.22
C GLY A 87 9.36 37.95 29.36
N THR A 88 8.36 38.57 29.98
CA THR A 88 7.22 39.21 29.29
C THR A 88 7.65 40.40 28.42
N LYS A 89 7.36 40.35 27.11
CA LYS A 89 7.56 41.48 26.19
C LYS A 89 6.26 42.30 26.06
N LYS A 90 6.23 43.49 26.67
CA LYS A 90 5.12 44.46 26.55
C LYS A 90 5.08 45.06 25.15
N TYR A 91 3.91 45.07 24.50
CA TYR A 91 3.69 45.75 23.22
C TYR A 91 3.25 47.20 23.45
N LYS A 92 3.95 48.17 22.84
CA LYS A 92 3.61 49.60 22.89
C LYS A 92 2.86 49.97 21.61
N LYS A 93 1.60 50.42 21.73
CA LYS A 93 0.79 50.90 20.60
C LYS A 93 1.30 52.27 20.13
N PRO A 94 1.53 52.49 18.83
CA PRO A 94 1.74 53.83 18.29
C PRO A 94 0.40 54.56 18.09
N ASN A 95 0.48 55.89 18.19
CA ASN A 95 -0.58 56.89 18.27
C ASN A 95 -1.35 57.07 16.95
#